data_AF-A0A7S3LTP1-F1
#
_entry.id   AF-A0A7S3LTP1-F1
#
_cell.length_a   1.000
_cell.length_b   1.000
_cell.length_c   1.000
_cell.angle_alpha   90.00
_cell.angle_beta   90.00
_cell.angle_gamma   90.00
#
_symmetry.space_group_name_H-M   'P 1'
#
loop_
_entity.id
_entity.type
_entity.pdbx_description
1 polymer ?
#
loop_
_entity_poly.entity_id
_entity_poly.type
_entity_poly.pdbx_seq_one_letter_code
_entity_poly.pdbx_strand_id
1 'polypeptide(L)'
;MSGSHMITCLTASRSWVDIQPTPIKLTDPDGSTGDMLGWGGPSLSADGLVLAAASHRDSEMGSDSGSLSVWVRPNTSVTFNEAAPIKLTDPNGSISYQLGYGGVSISADGLMIAAASHVDGEGHTMSGTVCVWLRDSASVSFAEITPIKLADPDGSDLDFLGKGGPSRSASWL
;
A
#
# COMPACT_ATOMS: atom_id res chain seq x y z
N MET A 1 -10.98 -57.32 15.54
CA MET A 1 -11.19 -56.46 14.36
C MET A 1 -12.18 -55.38 14.79
N SER A 2 -11.70 -54.17 15.07
CA SER A 2 -11.87 -52.98 14.21
C SER A 2 -13.17 -52.23 14.56
N GLY A 3 -13.21 -50.93 14.82
CA GLY A 3 -12.17 -49.91 14.81
C GLY A 3 -12.73 -48.63 15.46
N SER A 4 -11.95 -48.03 16.35
CA SER A 4 -12.17 -46.70 16.90
C SER A 4 -12.02 -45.65 15.80
N HIS A 5 -13.09 -44.94 15.47
CA HIS A 5 -13.02 -43.77 14.61
C HIS A 5 -12.82 -42.54 15.51
N MET A 6 -11.56 -42.22 15.80
CA MET A 6 -11.20 -40.90 16.32
C MET A 6 -11.24 -39.92 15.16
N ILE A 7 -12.31 -39.13 15.07
CA ILE A 7 -12.31 -37.91 14.27
C ILE A 7 -11.60 -36.85 15.14
N THR A 8 -10.28 -36.79 15.06
CA THR A 8 -9.54 -35.62 15.54
C THR A 8 -9.82 -34.48 14.58
N CYS A 9 -10.84 -33.67 14.89
CA CYS A 9 -10.97 -32.34 14.32
C CYS A 9 -9.73 -31.55 14.76
N LEU A 10 -8.79 -31.35 13.85
CA LEU A 10 -7.64 -30.47 14.06
C LEU A 10 -8.16 -29.03 14.02
N THR A 11 -8.81 -28.58 15.10
CA THR A 11 -9.06 -27.16 15.29
C THR A 11 -7.68 -26.56 15.54
N ALA A 12 -7.09 -25.97 14.51
CA ALA A 12 -6.07 -24.96 14.70
C ALA A 12 -6.75 -23.80 15.44
N SER A 13 -6.87 -23.91 16.76
CA SER A 13 -7.14 -22.77 17.59
C SER A 13 -5.90 -21.91 17.48
N ARG A 14 -5.92 -20.96 16.54
CA ARG A 14 -5.28 -19.68 16.81
C ARG A 14 -6.03 -19.13 18.01
N SER A 15 -5.62 -19.58 19.20
CA SER A 15 -5.97 -18.86 20.40
C SER A 15 -5.46 -17.45 20.15
N TRP A 16 -6.34 -16.48 20.34
CA TRP A 16 -5.89 -15.12 20.60
C TRP A 16 -5.07 -15.23 21.89
N VAL A 17 -3.79 -15.57 21.74
CA VAL A 17 -2.83 -15.43 22.81
C VAL A 17 -2.86 -13.95 23.09
N ASP A 18 -3.31 -13.60 24.28
CA ASP A 18 -3.26 -12.27 24.85
C ASP A 18 -1.78 -11.93 25.14
N ILE A 19 -0.93 -12.04 24.12
CA ILE A 19 0.17 -11.10 24.01
C ILE A 19 -0.56 -9.78 23.87
N GLN A 20 -0.41 -8.92 24.86
CA GLN A 20 -0.63 -7.50 24.70
C GLN A 20 0.69 -6.99 24.10
N PRO A 21 1.00 -7.15 22.79
CA PRO A 21 2.09 -6.38 22.24
C PRO A 21 1.65 -4.94 22.42
N THR A 22 2.49 -4.15 23.09
CA THR A 22 2.38 -2.70 23.01
C THR A 22 2.18 -2.34 21.53
N PRO A 23 1.10 -1.62 21.16
CA PRO A 23 0.87 -1.28 19.76
C PRO A 23 2.13 -0.69 19.15
N ILE A 24 2.55 -1.26 18.02
CA ILE A 24 3.72 -0.76 17.30
C ILE A 24 3.30 0.50 16.55
N LYS A 25 4.03 1.59 16.77
CA LYS A 25 3.83 2.83 16.03
C LYS A 25 4.76 2.84 14.83
N LEU A 26 4.18 2.85 13.64
CA LEU A 26 4.91 3.06 12.40
C LEU A 26 4.82 4.54 12.03
N THR A 27 5.97 5.11 11.69
CA THR A 27 6.11 6.51 11.29
C THR A 27 6.87 6.59 9.97
N ASP A 28 6.64 7.65 9.22
CA ASP A 28 7.52 8.06 8.13
C ASP A 28 8.61 8.96 8.73
N PRO A 29 9.88 8.50 8.85
CA PRO A 29 10.95 9.30 9.44
C PRO A 29 11.28 10.56 8.63
N ASP A 30 11.03 10.52 7.33
CA ASP A 30 11.27 11.64 6.40
C ASP A 30 10.02 12.52 6.24
N GLY A 31 8.92 12.16 6.91
CA GLY A 31 7.65 12.88 6.84
C GLY A 31 7.70 14.24 7.55
N SER A 32 7.09 15.24 6.92
CA SER A 32 6.91 16.59 7.41
C SER A 32 5.55 16.81 8.09
N THR A 33 5.44 17.93 8.81
CA THR A 33 4.17 18.31 9.44
C THR A 33 3.13 18.62 8.37
N GLY A 34 2.02 17.88 8.39
CA GLY A 34 0.91 18.11 7.45
C GLY A 34 0.89 17.15 6.26
N ASP A 35 1.80 16.18 6.18
CA ASP A 35 1.85 15.19 5.09
C ASP A 35 0.67 14.20 5.10
N MET A 36 -0.03 14.13 6.24
CA MET A 36 -1.26 13.35 6.45
C MET A 36 -1.07 11.84 6.17
N LEU A 37 0.00 11.26 6.72
CA LEU A 37 0.25 9.81 6.66
C LEU A 37 -0.98 9.00 7.10
N GLY A 38 -1.45 8.12 6.21
CA GLY A 38 -2.59 7.23 6.45
C GLY A 38 -3.96 7.84 6.14
N TRP A 39 -4.04 9.04 5.55
CA TRP A 39 -5.31 9.72 5.24
C TRP A 39 -6.29 8.88 4.40
N GLY A 40 -5.85 8.35 3.25
CA GLY A 40 -6.65 7.45 2.41
C GLY A 40 -6.82 6.04 2.99
N GLY A 41 -6.35 5.84 4.21
CA GLY A 41 -6.28 4.59 4.93
C GLY A 41 -5.07 3.73 4.52
N PRO A 42 -4.48 2.98 5.46
CA PRO A 42 -3.41 2.04 5.18
C PRO A 42 -3.96 0.74 4.54
N SER A 43 -3.09 -0.02 3.88
CA SER A 43 -3.40 -1.35 3.36
C SER A 43 -2.38 -2.37 3.87
N LEU A 44 -2.82 -3.60 4.06
CA LEU A 44 -2.03 -4.74 4.53
C LEU A 44 -2.24 -5.91 3.57
N SER A 45 -1.17 -6.59 3.16
CA SER A 45 -1.26 -7.82 2.38
C SER A 45 -1.95 -8.93 3.19
N ALA A 46 -2.54 -9.92 2.50
CA ALA A 46 -3.30 -10.99 3.16
C ALA A 46 -2.41 -11.89 4.03
N ASP A 47 -1.13 -12.05 3.65
CA ASP A 47 -0.11 -12.74 4.44
C ASP A 47 0.37 -11.93 5.66
N GLY A 48 -0.01 -10.65 5.77
CA GLY A 48 0.37 -9.75 6.83
C GLY A 48 1.85 -9.37 6.86
N LEU A 49 2.57 -9.50 5.73
CA LEU A 49 4.00 -9.22 5.63
C LEU A 49 4.33 -7.84 5.08
N VAL A 50 3.40 -7.21 4.35
CA VAL A 50 3.57 -5.89 3.73
C VAL A 50 2.44 -4.97 4.16
N LEU A 51 2.82 -3.83 4.75
CA LEU A 51 1.91 -2.73 5.08
C LEU A 51 2.33 -1.50 4.28
N ALA A 52 1.37 -0.73 3.77
CA ALA A 52 1.65 0.54 3.15
C ALA A 52 0.63 1.60 3.58
N ALA A 53 1.09 2.85 3.67
CA ALA A 53 0.25 4.01 3.93
C ALA A 53 0.71 5.16 3.05
N ALA A 54 -0.23 6.00 2.63
CA ALA A 54 0.07 7.18 1.82
C ALA A 54 0.14 8.45 2.66
N SER A 55 1.08 9.32 2.29
CA SER A 55 1.23 10.69 2.74
C SER A 55 0.90 11.61 1.57
N HIS A 56 -0.39 11.81 1.28
CA HIS A 56 -0.83 12.48 0.05
C HIS A 56 -0.45 13.97 -0.05
N ARG A 57 0.06 14.57 1.02
CA ARG A 57 0.57 15.96 1.05
C ARG A 57 2.10 16.07 1.15
N ASP A 58 2.78 14.93 1.17
CA ASP A 58 4.23 14.90 1.09
C ASP A 58 4.69 15.62 -0.17
N SER A 59 5.78 16.37 -0.05
CA SER A 59 6.20 17.35 -1.07
C SER A 59 7.51 17.00 -1.77
N GLU A 60 7.97 15.75 -1.64
CA GLU A 60 9.26 15.27 -2.16
C GLU A 60 9.42 15.53 -3.68
N MET A 61 8.36 15.26 -4.47
CA MET A 61 8.39 15.46 -5.93
C MET A 61 7.76 16.79 -6.38
N GLY A 62 7.29 17.62 -5.44
CA GLY A 62 6.52 18.83 -5.68
C GLY A 62 5.47 19.04 -4.59
N SER A 63 5.03 20.29 -4.38
CA SER A 63 4.08 20.62 -3.31
C SER A 63 2.82 19.76 -3.38
N ASP A 64 2.49 19.03 -2.30
CA ASP A 64 1.36 18.09 -2.23
C ASP A 64 1.38 17.04 -3.38
N SER A 65 2.55 16.61 -3.84
CA SER A 65 2.71 15.56 -4.86
C SER A 65 2.31 14.18 -4.33
N GLY A 66 2.55 13.93 -3.04
CA GLY A 66 2.22 12.72 -2.33
C GLY A 66 3.27 11.62 -2.46
N SER A 67 3.31 10.73 -1.47
CA SER A 67 4.17 9.55 -1.44
C SER A 67 3.55 8.41 -0.64
N LEU A 68 4.17 7.23 -0.72
CA LEU A 68 3.81 6.07 0.10
C LEU A 68 4.99 5.65 0.97
N SER A 69 4.69 5.26 2.20
CA SER A 69 5.62 4.56 3.10
C SER A 69 5.22 3.08 3.14
N VAL A 70 6.17 2.19 2.85
CA VAL A 70 5.97 0.74 2.83
C VAL A 70 6.83 0.07 3.89
N TRP A 71 6.20 -0.69 4.78
CA TRP A 71 6.86 -1.50 5.79
C TRP A 71 6.75 -2.97 5.42
N VAL A 72 7.89 -3.65 5.46
CA VAL A 72 7.98 -5.09 5.20
C VAL A 72 8.54 -5.77 6.44
N ARG A 73 8.02 -6.95 6.76
CA ARG A 73 8.58 -7.83 7.79
C ARG A 73 8.77 -9.24 7.25
N PRO A 74 9.79 -9.98 7.73
CA PRO A 74 9.91 -11.40 7.40
C PRO A 74 8.82 -12.21 8.11
N ASN A 75 8.48 -13.38 7.55
CA ASN A 75 7.53 -14.32 8.16
C ASN A 75 7.96 -14.85 9.54
N THR A 76 9.24 -14.71 9.88
CA THR A 76 9.83 -15.07 11.17
C THR A 76 9.67 -13.98 12.23
N SER A 77 9.19 -12.79 11.87
CA SER A 77 8.99 -11.68 12.79
C SER A 77 7.51 -11.40 13.02
N VAL A 78 7.18 -11.04 14.27
CA VAL A 78 5.85 -10.53 14.63
C VAL A 78 5.76 -9.01 14.55
N THR A 79 6.86 -8.31 14.27
CA THR A 79 6.95 -6.85 14.24
C THR A 79 7.42 -6.34 12.87
N PHE A 80 6.96 -5.14 12.49
CA PHE A 80 7.50 -4.39 11.34
C PHE A 80 8.77 -3.64 11.73
N ASN A 81 9.62 -3.34 10.76
CA ASN A 81 10.77 -2.47 10.98
C ASN A 81 10.30 -1.01 11.11
N GLU A 82 10.31 -0.47 12.33
CA GLU A 82 9.81 0.87 12.64
C GLU A 82 10.67 2.01 12.05
N ALA A 83 11.96 1.76 11.83
CA ALA A 83 12.95 2.81 11.61
C ALA A 83 13.17 3.21 10.14
N ALA A 84 12.66 2.44 9.18
CA ALA A 84 12.97 2.65 7.77
C ALA A 84 11.87 2.08 6.85
N PRO A 85 10.75 2.80 6.63
CA PRO A 85 9.88 2.46 5.52
C PRO A 85 10.61 2.65 4.19
N ILE A 86 10.21 1.88 3.20
CA ILE A 86 10.57 2.15 1.81
C ILE A 86 9.64 3.26 1.32
N LYS A 87 10.20 4.37 0.85
CA LYS A 87 9.45 5.48 0.27
C LYS A 87 9.22 5.21 -1.22
N LEU A 88 7.98 5.34 -1.66
CA LEU A 88 7.58 5.24 -3.07
C LEU A 88 6.94 6.55 -3.52
N THR A 89 7.36 7.05 -4.67
CA THR A 89 6.86 8.27 -5.30
C THR A 89 6.53 8.01 -6.76
N ASP A 90 5.69 8.85 -7.36
CA ASP A 90 5.63 8.97 -8.82
C ASP A 90 6.82 9.85 -9.26
N PRO A 91 7.78 9.35 -10.07
CA PRO A 91 8.87 10.16 -10.59
C PRO A 91 8.40 11.35 -11.44
N ASN A 92 7.19 11.26 -12.02
CA ASN A 92 6.53 12.35 -12.73
C ASN A 92 5.53 13.11 -11.84
N GLY A 93 5.59 12.90 -10.53
CA GLY A 93 4.78 13.60 -9.55
C GLY A 93 4.99 15.12 -9.68
N SER A 94 3.90 15.87 -9.60
CA SER A 94 3.92 17.32 -9.69
C SER A 94 3.05 17.95 -8.62
N ILE A 95 2.97 19.28 -8.65
CA ILE A 95 2.22 20.07 -7.68
C ILE A 95 0.76 19.58 -7.62
N SER A 96 0.31 19.29 -6.41
CA SER A 96 -1.06 18.90 -6.04
C SER A 96 -1.53 17.54 -6.55
N TYR A 97 -0.69 16.70 -7.15
CA TYR A 97 -1.12 15.40 -7.69
C TYR A 97 -1.68 14.44 -6.63
N GLN A 98 -1.28 14.64 -5.37
CA GLN A 98 -1.84 13.99 -4.19
C GLN A 98 -1.89 12.46 -4.32
N LEU A 99 -0.76 11.87 -4.71
CA LEU A 99 -0.61 10.42 -4.80
C LEU A 99 -1.06 9.75 -3.50
N GLY A 100 -1.98 8.80 -3.63
CA GLY A 100 -2.53 8.05 -2.50
C GLY A 100 -3.61 8.77 -1.69
N TYR A 101 -4.17 9.88 -2.19
CA TYR A 101 -5.32 10.57 -1.59
C TYR A 101 -6.49 9.62 -1.30
N GLY A 102 -6.87 8.81 -2.30
CA GLY A 102 -7.94 7.82 -2.19
C GLY A 102 -7.54 6.55 -1.44
N GLY A 103 -6.27 6.43 -1.05
CA GLY A 103 -5.71 5.27 -0.37
C GLY A 103 -4.73 4.46 -1.21
N VAL A 104 -4.28 3.36 -0.59
CA VAL A 104 -3.33 2.41 -1.16
C VAL A 104 -4.01 1.04 -1.23
N SER A 105 -3.69 0.25 -2.25
CA SER A 105 -4.05 -1.17 -2.33
C SER A 105 -2.79 -2.02 -2.43
N ILE A 106 -2.85 -3.20 -1.80
CA ILE A 106 -1.79 -4.20 -1.83
C ILE A 106 -2.40 -5.52 -2.24
N SER A 107 -1.75 -6.21 -3.17
CA SER A 107 -2.05 -7.59 -3.55
C SER A 107 -1.97 -8.56 -2.36
N ALA A 108 -2.66 -9.69 -2.47
CA ALA A 108 -2.71 -10.69 -1.39
C ALA A 108 -1.31 -11.23 -1.01
N ASP A 109 -0.43 -11.39 -2.00
CA ASP A 109 0.96 -11.85 -1.85
C ASP A 109 1.95 -10.72 -1.51
N GLY A 110 1.48 -9.46 -1.46
CA GLY A 110 2.32 -8.31 -1.14
C GLY A 110 3.39 -8.00 -2.20
N LEU A 111 3.25 -8.49 -3.44
CA LEU A 111 4.22 -8.23 -4.52
C LEU A 111 3.86 -6.99 -5.36
N MET A 112 2.59 -6.62 -5.36
CA MET A 112 2.05 -5.44 -6.05
C MET A 112 1.45 -4.44 -5.06
N ILE A 113 1.78 -3.17 -5.25
CA ILE A 113 1.20 -2.01 -4.57
C ILE A 113 0.65 -1.06 -5.64
N ALA A 114 -0.54 -0.50 -5.41
CA ALA A 114 -1.13 0.50 -6.28
C ALA A 114 -1.64 1.70 -5.50
N ALA A 115 -1.48 2.90 -6.05
CA ALA A 115 -2.06 4.14 -5.54
C ALA A 115 -2.34 5.10 -6.69
N ALA A 116 -3.34 5.96 -6.49
CA ALA A 116 -3.80 6.89 -7.53
C ALA A 116 -3.47 8.34 -7.19
N SER A 117 -3.17 9.11 -8.23
CA SER A 117 -3.05 10.57 -8.21
C SER A 117 -4.24 11.14 -8.97
N HIS A 118 -5.33 11.44 -8.26
CA HIS A 118 -6.62 11.69 -8.91
C HIS A 118 -6.70 13.02 -9.69
N VAL A 119 -5.77 13.95 -9.46
CA VAL A 119 -5.72 15.23 -10.20
C VAL A 119 -4.57 15.30 -11.20
N ASP A 120 -3.76 14.26 -11.26
CA ASP A 120 -2.73 14.11 -12.27
C ASP A 120 -3.39 13.84 -13.63
N GLY A 121 -3.03 14.65 -14.61
CA GLY A 121 -3.68 14.67 -15.92
C GLY A 121 -2.71 14.25 -17.01
N GLU A 122 -2.95 13.09 -17.62
CA GLU A 122 -2.15 12.59 -18.75
C GLU A 122 -2.94 12.86 -20.04
N GLY A 123 -2.82 14.08 -20.56
CA GLY A 123 -3.53 14.54 -21.78
C GLY A 123 -4.87 15.23 -21.52
N HIS A 124 -5.43 15.11 -20.31
CA HIS A 124 -6.69 15.72 -19.88
C HIS A 124 -6.57 16.33 -18.48
N THR A 125 -7.30 17.40 -18.20
CA THR A 125 -7.19 18.13 -16.93
C THR A 125 -7.83 17.31 -15.80
N MET A 126 -7.03 16.92 -14.80
CA MET A 126 -7.49 16.15 -13.63
C MET A 126 -8.23 14.85 -14.01
N SER A 127 -7.76 14.16 -15.05
CA SER A 127 -8.30 12.86 -15.47
C SER A 127 -7.94 11.74 -14.50
N GLY A 128 -6.86 11.91 -13.72
CA GLY A 128 -6.36 10.95 -12.76
C GLY A 128 -5.41 9.93 -13.38
N THR A 129 -4.48 9.45 -12.57
CA THR A 129 -3.54 8.38 -12.91
C THR A 129 -3.40 7.37 -11.77
N VAL A 130 -2.91 6.17 -12.10
CA VAL A 130 -2.60 5.12 -11.12
C VAL A 130 -1.16 4.67 -11.31
N CYS A 131 -0.39 4.70 -10.23
CA CYS A 131 0.95 4.13 -10.18
C CYS A 131 0.87 2.73 -9.57
N VAL A 132 1.56 1.78 -10.20
CA VAL A 132 1.66 0.38 -9.77
C VAL A 132 3.14 0.00 -9.61
N TRP A 133 3.52 -0.44 -8.42
CA TRP A 133 4.85 -0.94 -8.12
C TRP A 133 4.81 -2.46 -7.99
N LEU A 134 5.74 -3.15 -8.64
CA LEU A 134 5.88 -4.60 -8.65
C LEU A 134 7.27 -4.98 -8.19
N ARG A 135 7.38 -5.83 -7.16
CA ARG A 135 8.65 -6.42 -6.74
C ARG A 135 8.71 -7.92 -7.04
N ASP A 136 9.93 -8.45 -7.12
CA ASP A 136 10.14 -9.89 -7.21
C ASP A 136 9.84 -10.59 -5.87
N SER A 137 9.29 -11.80 -5.92
CA SER A 137 9.05 -12.66 -4.75
C SER A 137 10.29 -12.98 -3.91
N ALA A 138 11.48 -12.95 -4.53
CA ALA A 138 12.77 -13.13 -3.88
C ALA A 138 13.31 -11.81 -3.28
N SER A 139 12.75 -10.66 -3.66
CA SER A 139 13.14 -9.35 -3.12
C SER A 139 12.26 -8.96 -1.94
N VAL A 140 12.88 -8.57 -0.83
CA VAL A 140 12.17 -7.99 0.33
C VAL A 140 11.91 -6.49 0.20
N SER A 141 12.36 -5.86 -0.89
CA SER A 141 12.35 -4.40 -1.03
C SER A 141 11.58 -3.94 -2.26
N PHE A 142 10.88 -2.82 -2.10
CA PHE A 142 10.32 -2.01 -3.18
C PHE A 142 11.26 -0.85 -3.57
N ALA A 143 12.42 -0.72 -2.93
CA ALA A 143 13.34 0.37 -3.20
C ALA A 143 13.79 0.36 -4.68
N GLU A 144 13.93 1.55 -5.25
CA GLU A 144 14.44 1.77 -6.62
C GLU A 144 13.51 1.26 -7.74
N ILE A 145 12.28 0.84 -7.43
CA ILE A 145 11.30 0.44 -8.44
C ILE A 145 10.61 1.68 -9.00
N THR A 146 10.78 1.89 -10.31
CA THR A 146 9.97 2.87 -11.05
C THR A 146 8.55 2.31 -11.21
N PRO A 147 7.49 3.06 -10.85
CA PRO A 147 6.13 2.58 -11.03
C PRO A 147 5.77 2.45 -12.51
N ILE A 148 4.88 1.52 -12.81
CA ILE A 148 4.08 1.56 -14.03
C ILE A 148 2.98 2.58 -13.81
N LYS A 149 2.95 3.63 -14.63
CA LYS A 149 1.91 4.66 -14.60
C LYS A 149 0.82 4.33 -15.61
N LEU A 150 -0.43 4.33 -15.15
CA LEU A 150 -1.62 4.03 -15.94
C LEU A 150 -2.55 5.24 -15.94
N ALA A 151 -3.11 5.55 -17.10
CA ALA A 151 -4.15 6.57 -17.29
C ALA A 151 -5.25 5.99 -18.19
N ASP A 152 -6.45 6.57 -18.14
CA ASP A 152 -7.50 6.21 -19.08
C ASP A 152 -7.16 6.79 -20.47
N PRO A 153 -6.91 5.95 -21.49
CA PRO A 153 -6.61 6.43 -22.84
C PRO A 153 -7.77 7.20 -23.47
N ASP A 154 -9.00 6.95 -23.02
CA ASP A 154 -10.22 7.62 -23.48
C ASP A 154 -10.75 8.61 -22.41
N GLY A 155 -9.89 8.98 -21.45
CA GLY A 155 -10.25 9.85 -20.34
C GLY A 155 -10.75 11.23 -20.78
N SER A 156 -11.45 11.91 -19.88
CA SER A 156 -11.90 13.28 -20.08
C SER A 156 -11.45 14.20 -18.96
N ASP A 157 -11.60 15.51 -19.16
CA ASP A 157 -11.40 16.48 -18.09
C ASP A 157 -12.29 16.14 -16.90
N LEU A 158 -11.74 16.23 -15.68
CA LEU A 158 -12.43 16.04 -14.41
C LEU A 158 -13.03 14.63 -14.22
N ASP A 159 -12.46 13.60 -14.83
CA ASP A 159 -12.89 12.21 -14.60
C ASP A 159 -12.33 11.62 -13.28
N PHE A 160 -11.19 12.16 -12.81
CA PHE A 160 -10.58 11.82 -11.52
C PHE A 160 -10.38 10.31 -11.27
N LEU A 161 -9.88 9.57 -12.26
CA LEU A 161 -9.54 8.16 -12.14
C LEU A 161 -8.80 7.88 -10.83
N GLY A 162 -9.30 6.89 -10.09
CA GLY A 162 -8.69 6.46 -8.83
C GLY A 162 -8.92 7.38 -7.63
N LYS A 163 -9.75 8.43 -7.71
CA LYS A 163 -10.12 9.28 -6.55
C LYS A 163 -10.66 8.52 -5.36
N GLY A 164 -11.46 7.49 -5.59
CA GLY A 164 -11.99 6.60 -4.54
C GLY A 164 -10.95 5.61 -3.98
N GLY A 165 -9.74 5.61 -4.53
CA GLY A 165 -8.69 4.65 -4.26
C GLY A 165 -8.85 3.34 -5.04
N PRO A 166 -7.75 2.59 -5.22
CA PRO A 166 -7.83 1.21 -5.71
C PRO A 166 -8.53 0.30 -4.68
N SER A 167 -9.28 -0.71 -5.16
CA SER A 167 -9.99 -1.64 -4.28
C SER A 167 -9.06 -2.33 -3.29
N ARG A 168 -9.45 -2.34 -2.01
CA ARG A 168 -8.69 -2.87 -0.88
C ARG A 168 -8.80 -4.40 -0.72
N SER A 169 -9.67 -5.03 -1.50
CA SER A 169 -9.78 -6.48 -1.59
C SER A 169 -9.86 -6.86 -3.07
N ALA A 170 -8.78 -7.42 -3.58
CA ALA A 170 -8.83 -8.16 -4.83
C ALA A 170 -8.40 -9.59 -4.52
N SER A 171 -9.40 -10.45 -4.27
CA SER A 171 -9.22 -11.89 -4.40
C SER A 171 -9.12 -12.20 -5.90
N TRP A 172 -7.91 -12.09 -6.44
CA TRP A 172 -7.61 -12.67 -7.74
C TRP A 172 -7.41 -14.17 -7.52
N LEU A 173 -8.49 -14.93 -7.71
CA LEU A 173 -8.45 -16.40 -7.82
C LEU A 173 -7.84 -16.81 -9.16
#